data_AF-A0ABD0MCD3-F1
#
_entry.id   AF-A0ABD0MCD3-F1
#
_cell.length_a   1.000
_cell.length_b   1.000
_cell.length_c   1.000
_cell.angle_alpha   90.00
_cell.angle_beta   90.00
_cell.angle_gamma   90.00
#
_symmetry.space_group_name_H-M   'P 1'
#
loop_
_entity.id
_entity.type
_entity.pdbx_description
1 polymer ?
#
loop_
_entity_poly.entity_id
_entity_poly.type
_entity_poly.pdbx_seq_one_letter_code
_entity_poly.pdbx_strand_id
1 'polypeptide(L)'
;MQAKLPLKSKTLQALSSIDPVVRGHSQAVIQLKELAIIMKHLVPTESDPSMEILRYNVDPNLANYEEGDDIVKWWAHVISLGKYPALTQVIRGALSIFHGPLVESSFSLMGDVIDKKSANMRISTFNAVQTVKYTLRSRRRTGITMFKREDVKLGPVDKTVCRNIRAAGKKDKSFREKRIEERKKRQAEYGCRASCGSAERAKTTAQAEERQARLRHVAKQKNAARRKALEALVIARKKKKL
;
A
#
# COMPACT_ATOMS: atom_id res chain seq x y z
N MET A 1 -6.57 7.27 -31.83
CA MET A 1 -6.52 6.76 -30.43
C MET A 1 -5.42 7.43 -29.57
N GLN A 2 -5.26 8.77 -29.60
CA GLN A 2 -4.15 9.44 -28.87
C GLN A 2 -4.56 10.55 -27.88
N ALA A 3 -5.86 10.78 -27.64
CA ALA A 3 -6.33 11.83 -26.74
C ALA A 3 -6.35 11.45 -25.23
N LYS A 4 -5.83 10.27 -24.86
CA LYS A 4 -5.93 9.71 -23.49
C LYS A 4 -4.58 9.48 -22.79
N LEU A 5 -3.49 10.04 -23.29
CA LEU A 5 -2.27 10.18 -22.49
C LEU A 5 -2.38 11.48 -21.69
N PRO A 6 -2.06 11.50 -20.40
CA PRO A 6 -2.21 12.68 -19.56
C PRO A 6 -1.15 13.78 -19.85
N LEU A 7 -0.60 13.81 -21.07
CA LEU A 7 0.42 14.77 -21.53
C LEU A 7 -0.07 16.23 -21.54
N LYS A 8 -1.39 16.45 -21.51
CA LYS A 8 -1.99 17.80 -21.43
C LYS A 8 -2.28 18.26 -20.00
N SER A 9 -1.99 17.43 -18.99
CA SER A 9 -2.20 17.84 -17.59
C SER A 9 -1.18 18.92 -17.23
N LYS A 10 -1.67 20.12 -16.89
CA LYS A 10 -0.82 21.24 -16.43
C LYS A 10 0.08 20.82 -15.26
N THR A 11 -0.44 20.02 -14.33
CA THR A 11 0.33 19.51 -13.20
C THR A 11 1.47 18.60 -13.63
N LEU A 12 1.24 17.70 -14.60
CA LEU A 12 2.30 16.80 -15.07
C LEU A 12 3.37 17.54 -15.87
N GLN A 13 2.97 18.56 -16.65
CA GLN A 13 3.90 19.45 -17.36
C GLN A 13 4.73 20.30 -16.39
N ALA A 14 4.11 20.79 -15.32
CA ALA A 14 4.82 21.50 -14.25
C ALA A 14 5.80 20.56 -13.54
N LEU A 15 5.42 19.31 -13.27
CA LEU A 15 6.29 18.31 -12.63
C LEU A 15 7.45 17.86 -13.53
N SER A 16 7.27 17.78 -14.86
CA SER A 16 8.38 17.43 -15.76
C SER A 16 9.48 18.49 -15.78
N SER A 17 9.21 19.72 -15.35
CA SER A 17 10.21 20.77 -15.29
C SER A 17 11.28 20.58 -14.21
N ILE A 18 11.05 19.64 -13.29
CA ILE A 18 12.01 19.24 -12.24
C ILE A 18 13.17 18.45 -12.83
N ASP A 19 13.00 17.87 -14.02
CA ASP A 19 14.04 17.10 -14.67
C ASP A 19 15.27 18.00 -14.95
N PRO A 20 16.45 17.66 -14.40
CA PRO A 20 17.66 18.44 -14.65
C PRO A 20 18.05 18.52 -16.13
N VAL A 21 17.59 17.58 -16.98
CA VAL A 21 17.82 17.60 -18.43
C VAL A 21 17.19 18.82 -19.08
N VAL A 22 16.04 19.28 -18.59
CA VAL A 22 15.35 20.45 -19.17
C VAL A 22 15.88 21.79 -18.65
N ARG A 23 16.89 21.76 -17.78
CA ARG A 23 17.54 22.96 -17.23
C ARG A 23 18.19 23.78 -18.34
N GLY A 24 18.06 25.10 -18.26
CA GLY A 24 18.54 26.04 -19.28
C GLY A 24 17.48 26.42 -20.31
N HIS A 25 16.41 25.64 -20.46
CA HIS A 25 15.30 25.99 -21.35
C HIS A 25 14.37 27.03 -20.72
N SER A 26 13.98 28.05 -21.50
CA SER A 26 13.03 29.09 -21.08
C SER A 26 11.68 28.50 -20.62
N GLN A 27 11.26 27.39 -21.24
CA GLN A 27 10.02 26.72 -20.88
C GLN A 27 10.10 26.00 -19.54
N ALA A 28 11.28 25.50 -19.14
CA ALA A 28 11.46 24.89 -17.82
C ALA A 28 11.24 25.91 -16.71
N VAL A 29 11.72 27.16 -16.88
CA VAL A 29 11.49 28.26 -15.94
C VAL A 29 10.00 28.57 -15.78
N ILE A 30 9.26 28.66 -16.89
CA ILE A 30 7.82 28.96 -16.86
C ILE A 30 7.08 27.86 -16.10
N GLN A 31 7.40 26.60 -16.40
CA GLN A 31 6.76 25.46 -15.76
C GLN A 31 7.16 25.29 -14.28
N LEU A 32 8.40 25.64 -13.90
CA LEU A 32 8.82 25.63 -12.50
C LEU A 32 8.10 26.70 -11.68
N LYS A 33 7.84 27.87 -12.27
CA LYS A 33 7.02 28.92 -11.64
C LYS A 33 5.58 28.45 -11.44
N GLU A 34 5.01 27.80 -12.45
CA GLU A 34 3.68 27.20 -12.35
C GLU A 34 3.64 26.12 -11.25
N LEU A 35 4.69 25.29 -11.15
CA LEU A 35 4.84 24.29 -10.09
C LEU A 35 4.88 24.94 -8.70
N ALA A 36 5.63 26.03 -8.56
CA ALA A 36 5.71 26.78 -7.31
C ALA A 36 4.37 27.41 -6.91
N ILE A 37 3.56 27.85 -7.89
CA ILE A 37 2.19 28.33 -7.64
C ILE A 37 1.29 27.18 -7.16
N ILE A 38 1.34 26.02 -7.83
CA ILE A 38 0.59 24.83 -7.43
C ILE A 38 0.96 24.39 -6.00
N MET A 39 2.25 24.47 -5.66
CA MET A 39 2.81 24.06 -4.37
C MET A 39 3.03 25.22 -3.39
N LYS A 40 2.34 26.35 -3.59
CA LYS A 40 2.52 27.56 -2.78
C LYS A 40 2.34 27.33 -1.27
N HIS A 41 1.50 26.37 -0.90
CA HIS A 41 1.26 25.97 0.49
C HIS A 41 2.49 25.36 1.20
N LEU A 42 3.52 24.95 0.45
CA LEU A 42 4.77 24.39 0.99
C LEU A 42 5.87 25.45 1.13
N VAL A 43 5.70 26.63 0.54
CA VAL A 43 6.69 27.70 0.56
C VAL A 43 6.35 28.69 1.68
N PRO A 44 7.32 29.11 2.51
CA PRO A 44 7.10 30.16 3.50
C PRO A 44 6.54 31.43 2.84
N THR A 45 5.57 32.08 3.49
CA THR A 45 4.84 33.23 2.92
C THR A 45 5.74 34.42 2.58
N GLU A 46 6.91 34.50 3.22
CA GLU A 46 7.91 35.56 3.02
C GLU A 46 8.91 35.29 1.89
N SER A 47 8.85 34.12 1.26
CA SER A 47 9.83 33.71 0.23
C SER A 47 9.18 33.60 -1.16
N ASP A 48 9.70 34.36 -2.13
CA ASP A 48 9.32 34.22 -3.53
C ASP A 48 10.32 33.32 -4.28
N PRO A 49 9.93 32.10 -4.70
CA PRO A 49 10.81 31.19 -5.41
C PRO A 49 11.16 31.68 -6.82
N SER A 50 10.47 32.69 -7.38
CA SER A 50 10.65 33.15 -8.76
C SER A 50 12.08 33.56 -9.10
N MET A 51 12.76 34.25 -8.17
CA MET A 51 14.15 34.68 -8.35
C MET A 51 15.14 33.52 -8.20
N GLU A 52 14.86 32.59 -7.28
CA GLU A 52 15.69 31.38 -7.11
C GLU A 52 15.59 30.46 -8.33
N ILE A 53 14.40 30.31 -8.92
CA ILE A 53 14.17 29.54 -10.15
C ILE A 53 15.03 30.07 -11.30
N LEU A 54 15.06 31.40 -11.47
CA LEU A 54 15.88 32.04 -12.50
C LEU A 54 17.37 31.79 -12.26
N ARG A 55 17.84 31.96 -11.01
CA ARG A 55 19.24 31.70 -10.63
C ARG A 55 19.62 30.24 -10.85
N TYR A 56 18.76 29.30 -10.47
CA TYR A 56 18.96 27.87 -10.69
C TYR A 56 19.10 27.54 -12.18
N ASN A 57 18.26 28.14 -13.03
CA ASN A 57 18.24 27.85 -14.46
C ASN A 57 19.52 28.30 -15.19
N VAL A 58 20.23 29.29 -14.65
CA VAL A 58 21.43 29.87 -15.29
C VAL A 58 22.75 29.60 -14.55
N ASP A 59 22.74 28.96 -13.36
CA ASP A 59 23.97 28.79 -12.55
C ASP A 59 25.01 27.88 -13.23
N PRO A 60 26.15 28.39 -13.72
CA PRO A 60 27.16 27.55 -14.38
C PRO A 60 27.89 26.61 -13.40
N ASN A 61 27.76 26.81 -12.08
CA ASN A 61 28.49 26.05 -11.07
C ASN A 61 27.75 24.79 -10.58
N LEU A 62 26.56 24.52 -11.11
CA LEU A 62 25.82 23.29 -10.82
C LEU A 62 26.33 22.16 -11.73
N ALA A 63 26.55 20.98 -11.16
CA ALA A 63 26.95 19.80 -11.92
C ALA A 63 25.92 19.51 -13.03
N ASN A 64 26.42 19.21 -14.23
CA ASN A 64 25.58 18.73 -15.32
C ASN A 64 24.97 17.38 -14.93
N TYR A 65 23.74 17.17 -15.33
CA TYR A 65 23.07 15.89 -15.14
C TYR A 65 23.39 14.99 -16.34
N GLU A 66 23.93 13.81 -16.09
CA GLU A 66 24.14 12.82 -17.14
C GLU A 66 22.91 11.93 -17.31
N GLU A 67 22.58 11.62 -18.57
CA GLU A 67 21.38 10.84 -18.91
C GLU A 67 21.52 9.41 -18.38
N GLY A 68 20.84 9.12 -17.26
CA GLY A 68 20.95 7.86 -16.52
C GLY A 68 21.23 8.04 -15.02
N ASP A 69 21.59 9.25 -14.60
CA ASP A 69 21.75 9.55 -13.17
C ASP A 69 20.43 9.51 -12.41
N ASP A 70 20.53 9.27 -11.10
CA ASP A 70 19.36 9.27 -10.22
C ASP A 70 18.97 10.73 -9.92
N ILE A 71 17.85 11.18 -10.52
CA ILE A 71 17.27 12.52 -10.32
C ILE A 71 17.15 12.90 -8.84
N VAL A 72 16.89 11.92 -7.96
CA VAL A 72 16.75 12.14 -6.52
C VAL A 72 18.08 12.46 -5.88
N LYS A 73 19.13 11.71 -6.24
CA LYS A 73 20.49 11.94 -5.74
C LYS A 73 21.04 13.27 -6.27
N TRP A 74 20.74 13.59 -7.52
CA TRP A 74 21.13 14.86 -8.12
C TRP A 74 20.50 16.04 -7.36
N TRP A 75 19.17 16.01 -7.16
CA TRP A 75 18.51 17.05 -6.37
C TRP A 75 18.98 17.06 -4.91
N ALA A 76 19.29 15.91 -4.31
CA ALA A 76 19.88 15.88 -2.96
C ALA A 76 21.23 16.64 -2.90
N HIS A 77 22.04 16.59 -3.95
CA HIS A 77 23.26 17.39 -4.07
C HIS A 77 22.95 18.89 -4.22
N VAL A 78 22.00 19.27 -5.09
CA VAL A 78 21.60 20.69 -5.23
C VAL A 78 21.07 21.26 -3.91
N ILE A 79 20.31 20.45 -3.18
CA ILE A 79 19.75 20.80 -1.86
C ILE A 79 20.85 20.98 -0.82
N SER A 80 21.92 20.17 -0.85
CA SER A 80 23.00 20.28 0.13
C SER A 80 23.85 21.55 -0.04
N LEU A 81 23.84 22.16 -1.23
CA LEU A 81 24.50 23.45 -1.49
C LEU A 81 23.82 24.63 -0.78
N GLY A 82 22.55 24.50 -0.37
CA GLY A 82 21.82 25.52 0.38
C GLY A 82 21.52 26.83 -0.37
N LYS A 83 21.80 26.90 -1.67
CA LYS A 83 21.68 28.14 -2.47
C LYS A 83 20.24 28.55 -2.80
N TYR A 84 19.29 27.62 -2.76
CA TYR A 84 17.91 27.83 -3.21
C TYR A 84 16.88 27.31 -2.19
N PRO A 85 16.71 27.98 -1.04
CA PRO A 85 15.86 27.48 0.05
C PRO A 85 14.38 27.39 -0.32
N ALA A 86 13.80 28.37 -1.02
CA ALA A 86 12.39 28.36 -1.40
C ALA A 86 12.11 27.32 -2.49
N LEU A 87 12.97 27.28 -3.52
CA LEU A 87 12.88 26.30 -4.59
C LEU A 87 13.03 24.87 -4.05
N THR A 88 13.99 24.65 -3.16
CA THR A 88 14.22 23.33 -2.54
C THR A 88 12.97 22.79 -1.85
N GLN A 89 12.14 23.64 -1.23
CA GLN A 89 10.90 23.18 -0.60
C GLN A 89 9.87 22.69 -1.62
N VAL A 90 9.71 23.43 -2.73
CA VAL A 90 8.85 23.02 -3.84
C VAL A 90 9.33 21.68 -4.42
N ILE A 91 10.63 21.55 -4.68
CA ILE A 91 11.22 20.34 -5.24
C ILE A 91 11.08 19.16 -4.27
N ARG A 92 11.31 19.34 -2.97
CA ARG A 92 11.08 18.29 -1.95
C ARG A 92 9.62 17.83 -1.95
N GLY A 93 8.68 18.77 -2.01
CA GLY A 93 7.25 18.49 -2.13
C GLY A 93 6.95 17.66 -3.39
N ALA A 94 7.43 18.11 -4.53
CA ALA A 94 7.18 17.45 -5.80
C ALA A 94 7.83 16.07 -5.92
N LEU A 95 9.09 15.92 -5.50
CA LEU A 95 9.77 14.64 -5.45
C LEU A 95 9.08 13.70 -4.45
N SER A 96 8.54 14.20 -3.33
CA SER A 96 7.78 13.35 -2.40
C SER A 96 6.52 12.72 -3.01
N ILE A 97 5.90 13.36 -4.00
CA ILE A 97 4.77 12.80 -4.75
C ILE A 97 5.23 11.58 -5.55
N PHE A 98 6.39 11.67 -6.20
CA PHE A 98 6.96 10.59 -7.00
C PHE A 98 7.67 9.51 -6.16
N HIS A 99 8.14 9.87 -4.97
CA HIS A 99 8.89 8.97 -4.07
C HIS A 99 8.01 8.33 -3.00
N GLY A 100 6.70 8.60 -3.04
CA GLY A 100 5.75 7.63 -2.53
C GLY A 100 5.96 6.32 -3.29
N PRO A 101 6.18 5.17 -2.64
CA PRO A 101 6.32 3.89 -3.33
C PRO A 101 4.99 3.38 -3.94
N LEU A 102 4.11 4.27 -4.42
CA LEU A 102 2.65 4.10 -4.32
C LEU A 102 1.85 4.18 -5.61
N VAL A 103 2.42 4.45 -6.79
CA VAL A 103 1.63 4.58 -8.03
C VAL A 103 1.87 3.43 -9.01
N GLU A 104 3.09 3.21 -9.52
CA GLU A 104 3.33 2.20 -10.55
C GLU A 104 3.16 0.74 -10.07
N SER A 105 3.73 0.39 -8.91
CA SER A 105 3.57 -0.96 -8.35
C SER A 105 2.12 -1.24 -7.92
N SER A 106 1.40 -0.20 -7.46
CA SER A 106 0.00 -0.31 -7.09
C SER A 106 -0.88 -0.59 -8.30
N PHE A 107 -0.65 0.06 -9.45
CA PHE A 107 -1.42 -0.18 -10.67
C PHE A 107 -1.14 -1.56 -11.30
N SER A 108 0.12 -2.01 -11.30
CA SER A 108 0.46 -3.36 -11.79
C SER A 108 -0.11 -4.47 -10.88
N LEU A 109 -0.02 -4.32 -9.55
CA LEU A 109 -0.62 -5.27 -8.60
C LEU A 109 -2.15 -5.20 -8.57
N MET A 110 -2.77 -4.08 -8.94
CA MET A 110 -4.23 -3.98 -9.02
C MET A 110 -4.78 -4.88 -10.13
N GLY A 111 -4.01 -5.10 -11.21
CA GLY A 111 -4.32 -6.10 -12.24
C GLY A 111 -4.39 -7.52 -11.69
N ASP A 112 -3.40 -7.93 -10.89
CA ASP A 112 -3.33 -9.26 -10.27
C ASP A 112 -4.35 -9.50 -9.15
N VAL A 113 -4.79 -8.42 -8.48
CA VAL A 113 -5.84 -8.45 -7.45
C VAL A 113 -7.25 -8.43 -8.05
N ILE A 114 -7.40 -8.01 -9.31
CA ILE A 114 -8.68 -7.92 -10.04
C ILE A 114 -8.84 -9.08 -11.05
N ASP A 115 -7.83 -9.92 -11.25
CA ASP A 115 -7.93 -11.04 -12.20
C ASP A 115 -9.03 -12.03 -11.80
N LYS A 116 -9.67 -12.64 -12.81
CA LYS A 116 -10.93 -13.41 -12.71
C LYS A 116 -10.87 -14.59 -11.72
N LYS A 117 -9.68 -15.00 -11.26
CA LYS A 117 -9.48 -16.06 -10.24
C LYS A 117 -9.31 -15.54 -8.80
N SER A 118 -8.90 -14.29 -8.57
CA SER A 118 -8.61 -13.71 -7.25
C SER A 118 -9.66 -12.69 -6.82
N ALA A 119 -10.94 -12.99 -7.07
CA ALA A 119 -12.04 -12.12 -6.74
C ALA A 119 -12.14 -11.83 -5.22
N ASN A 120 -12.12 -10.53 -4.89
CA ASN A 120 -12.62 -9.88 -3.66
C ASN A 120 -11.63 -9.42 -2.57
N MET A 121 -10.44 -8.90 -2.90
CA MET A 121 -9.80 -8.01 -1.92
C MET A 121 -10.40 -6.60 -2.01
N ARG A 122 -11.03 -6.14 -0.92
CA ARG A 122 -11.58 -4.76 -0.86
C ARG A 122 -10.44 -3.75 -0.96
N ILE A 123 -10.69 -2.63 -1.63
CA ILE A 123 -9.73 -1.51 -1.78
C ILE A 123 -9.19 -1.06 -0.40
N SER A 124 -10.05 -1.01 0.62
CA SER A 124 -9.64 -0.68 1.99
C SER A 124 -8.64 -1.67 2.58
N THR A 125 -8.83 -2.97 2.33
CA THR A 125 -7.92 -4.04 2.79
C THR A 125 -6.60 -3.98 2.03
N PHE A 126 -6.65 -3.72 0.73
CA PHE A 126 -5.47 -3.51 -0.10
C PHE A 126 -4.64 -2.31 0.40
N ASN A 127 -5.27 -1.15 0.61
CA ASN A 127 -4.59 0.04 1.12
C ASN A 127 -3.93 -0.21 2.48
N ALA A 128 -4.61 -0.94 3.38
CA ALA A 128 -4.03 -1.31 4.67
C ALA A 128 -2.80 -2.23 4.52
N VAL A 129 -2.88 -3.26 3.66
CA VAL A 129 -1.76 -4.17 3.40
C VAL A 129 -0.57 -3.43 2.78
N GLN A 130 -0.82 -2.55 1.80
CA GLN A 130 0.22 -1.73 1.19
C GLN A 130 0.88 -0.81 2.24
N THR A 131 0.09 -0.12 3.06
CA THR A 131 0.62 0.75 4.12
C THR A 131 1.55 0.01 5.07
N VAL A 132 1.16 -1.19 5.53
CA VAL A 132 1.99 -2.04 6.40
C VAL A 132 3.25 -2.51 5.68
N LYS A 133 3.13 -3.00 4.44
CA LYS A 133 4.26 -3.46 3.61
C LYS A 133 5.29 -2.35 3.43
N TYR A 134 4.86 -1.13 3.13
CA TYR A 134 5.76 0.00 2.92
C TYR A 134 6.37 0.52 4.22
N THR A 135 5.60 0.54 5.32
CA THR A 135 6.13 0.91 6.64
C THR A 135 7.24 -0.05 7.09
N LEU A 136 7.12 -1.35 6.76
CA LEU A 136 8.15 -2.34 6.99
C LEU A 136 9.38 -2.12 6.09
N ARG A 137 9.15 -1.87 4.79
CA ARG A 137 10.22 -1.62 3.81
C ARG A 137 11.02 -0.35 4.13
N SER A 138 10.38 0.76 4.50
CA SER A 138 11.06 2.01 4.86
C SER A 138 11.94 1.83 6.09
N ARG A 139 11.51 0.98 7.03
CA ARG A 139 12.28 0.62 8.22
C ARG A 139 13.33 -0.46 7.97
N ARG A 140 13.47 -0.96 6.73
CA ARG A 140 14.31 -2.11 6.35
C ARG A 140 14.11 -3.33 7.26
N ARG A 141 12.89 -3.52 7.78
CA ARG A 141 12.51 -4.66 8.63
C ARG A 141 11.53 -5.53 7.88
N THR A 142 11.62 -6.85 8.06
CA THR A 142 10.59 -7.77 7.57
C THR A 142 9.52 -7.93 8.63
N GLY A 143 8.31 -8.35 8.25
CA GLY A 143 7.27 -8.68 9.24
C GLY A 143 7.77 -9.77 10.22
N ILE A 144 8.59 -10.70 9.73
CA ILE A 144 9.21 -11.75 10.55
C ILE A 144 10.16 -11.16 11.58
N THR A 145 11.01 -10.18 11.22
CA THR A 145 11.90 -9.54 12.20
C THR A 145 11.16 -8.60 13.14
N MET A 146 10.12 -7.91 12.68
CA MET A 146 9.32 -7.01 13.51
C MET A 146 8.46 -7.74 14.55
N PHE A 147 7.95 -8.93 14.20
CA PHE A 147 7.12 -9.75 15.08
C PHE A 147 7.83 -11.02 15.58
N LYS A 148 9.17 -11.04 15.50
CA LYS A 148 9.96 -12.20 15.96
C LYS A 148 9.73 -12.39 17.45
N ARG A 149 9.44 -13.62 17.84
CA ARG A 149 9.36 -14.06 19.24
C ARG A 149 10.48 -15.06 19.45
N GLU A 150 11.15 -15.00 20.60
CA GLU A 150 12.20 -15.95 20.97
C GLU A 150 11.62 -17.37 21.05
N ASP A 151 10.47 -17.51 21.71
CA ASP A 151 9.66 -18.74 21.70
C ASP A 151 8.27 -18.51 21.10
N VAL A 152 8.03 -19.11 19.93
CA VAL A 152 6.75 -18.97 19.21
C VAL A 152 5.58 -19.60 19.97
N LYS A 153 5.85 -20.66 20.75
CA LYS A 153 4.83 -21.43 21.48
C LYS A 153 4.59 -20.95 22.92
N LEU A 154 5.65 -20.57 23.63
CA LEU A 154 5.62 -20.31 25.08
C LEU A 154 6.03 -18.88 25.47
N GLY A 155 6.53 -18.09 24.51
CA GLY A 155 6.93 -16.72 24.80
C GLY A 155 5.76 -15.88 25.31
N PRO A 156 6.03 -14.80 26.07
CA PRO A 156 5.00 -13.82 26.44
C PRO A 156 4.49 -13.10 25.18
N VAL A 157 3.18 -12.98 25.02
CA VAL A 157 2.58 -12.23 23.91
C VAL A 157 2.44 -10.78 24.33
N ASP A 158 2.69 -9.85 23.41
CA ASP A 158 2.37 -8.44 23.65
C ASP A 158 0.85 -8.29 23.86
N LYS A 159 0.48 -8.02 25.12
CA LYS A 159 -0.92 -7.87 25.56
C LYS A 159 -1.60 -6.71 24.85
N THR A 160 -0.85 -5.67 24.48
CA THR A 160 -1.35 -4.47 23.78
C THR A 160 -1.73 -4.82 22.35
N VAL A 161 -0.86 -5.53 21.63
CA VAL A 161 -1.14 -6.01 20.26
C VAL A 161 -2.37 -6.92 20.27
N CYS A 162 -2.48 -7.87 21.22
CA CYS A 162 -3.66 -8.73 21.33
C CYS A 162 -4.95 -7.95 21.64
N ARG A 163 -4.88 -6.89 22.45
CA ARG A 163 -6.03 -6.03 22.73
C ARG A 163 -6.46 -5.27 21.46
N ASN A 164 -5.51 -4.72 20.72
CA ASN A 164 -5.76 -3.98 19.49
C ASN A 164 -6.38 -4.86 18.39
N ILE A 165 -5.86 -6.09 18.21
CA ILE A 165 -6.43 -7.06 17.26
C ILE A 165 -7.87 -7.41 17.63
N ARG A 166 -8.14 -7.68 18.92
CA ARG A 166 -9.50 -7.98 19.40
C ARG A 166 -10.45 -6.81 19.21
N ALA A 167 -10.01 -5.60 19.55
CA ALA A 167 -10.81 -4.38 19.38
C ALA A 167 -11.12 -4.11 17.90
N ALA A 168 -10.12 -4.26 17.01
CA ALA A 168 -10.29 -4.13 15.58
C ALA A 168 -11.27 -5.17 15.02
N GLY A 169 -11.18 -6.43 15.45
CA GLY A 169 -12.13 -7.47 15.05
C GLY A 169 -13.55 -7.18 15.51
N LYS A 170 -13.75 -6.67 16.73
CA LYS A 170 -15.07 -6.28 17.24
C LYS A 170 -15.66 -5.11 16.43
N LYS A 171 -14.83 -4.11 16.11
CA LYS A 171 -15.23 -2.98 15.24
C LYS A 171 -15.60 -3.47 13.83
N ASP A 172 -14.77 -4.29 13.19
CA ASP A 172 -15.06 -4.82 11.85
C ASP A 172 -16.38 -5.61 11.82
N LYS A 173 -16.62 -6.46 12.83
CA LYS A 173 -17.89 -7.18 12.96
C LYS A 173 -19.07 -6.22 13.02
N SER A 174 -19.01 -5.19 13.86
CA SER A 174 -20.08 -4.18 13.96
C SER A 174 -20.30 -3.39 12.66
N PHE A 175 -19.22 -3.04 11.94
CA PHE A 175 -19.33 -2.37 10.64
C PHE A 175 -19.92 -3.28 9.57
N ARG A 176 -19.60 -4.57 9.59
CA ARG A 176 -20.20 -5.58 8.70
C ARG A 176 -21.69 -5.73 8.96
N GLU A 177 -22.10 -5.80 10.22
CA GLU A 177 -23.51 -5.89 10.62
C GLU A 177 -24.29 -4.64 10.18
N LYS A 178 -23.77 -3.43 10.46
CA LYS A 178 -24.38 -2.17 9.97
C LYS A 178 -24.52 -2.12 8.45
N ARG A 179 -23.49 -2.55 7.70
CA ARG A 179 -23.56 -2.61 6.23
C ARG A 179 -24.57 -3.61 5.71
N ILE A 180 -24.74 -4.75 6.37
CA ILE A 180 -25.76 -5.74 6.00
C ILE A 180 -27.14 -5.13 6.23
N GLU A 181 -27.33 -4.44 7.35
CA GLU A 181 -28.59 -3.77 7.68
C GLU A 181 -28.93 -2.64 6.69
N GLU A 182 -27.97 -1.78 6.37
CA GLU A 182 -28.13 -0.73 5.34
C GLU A 182 -28.43 -1.31 3.96
N ARG A 183 -27.84 -2.47 3.63
CA ARG A 183 -28.11 -3.15 2.35
C ARG A 183 -29.53 -3.72 2.33
N LYS A 184 -29.99 -4.31 3.44
CA LYS A 184 -31.37 -4.81 3.59
C LYS A 184 -32.38 -3.67 3.50
N LYS A 185 -32.12 -2.54 4.18
CA LYS A 185 -32.95 -1.33 4.11
C LYS A 185 -33.05 -0.79 2.67
N ARG A 186 -31.91 -0.64 1.97
CA ARG A 186 -31.91 -0.23 0.56
C ARG A 186 -32.65 -1.22 -0.34
N GLN A 187 -32.55 -2.53 -0.08
CA GLN A 187 -33.28 -3.53 -0.86
C GLN A 187 -34.80 -3.47 -0.62
N ALA A 188 -35.22 -3.16 0.60
CA ALA A 188 -36.63 -2.97 0.95
C ALA A 188 -37.20 -1.66 0.34
N GLU A 189 -36.41 -0.59 0.36
CA GLU A 189 -36.80 0.75 -0.12
C GLU A 189 -36.94 0.81 -1.66
N TYR A 190 -36.02 0.19 -2.40
CA TYR A 190 -36.04 0.22 -3.87
C TYR A 190 -36.71 -0.99 -4.53
N GLY A 191 -37.33 -1.89 -3.76
CA GLY A 191 -38.03 -3.08 -4.27
C GLY A 191 -37.16 -4.04 -5.10
N CYS A 192 -35.84 -3.85 -5.11
CA CYS A 192 -34.90 -4.65 -5.89
C CYS A 192 -34.69 -5.99 -5.20
N ARG A 193 -35.59 -6.94 -5.49
CA ARG A 193 -35.31 -8.37 -5.28
C ARG A 193 -34.01 -8.65 -6.03
N ALA A 194 -33.00 -9.17 -5.33
CA ALA A 194 -31.69 -9.44 -5.93
C ALA A 194 -31.89 -10.20 -7.24
N SER A 195 -31.41 -9.61 -8.33
CA SER A 195 -31.48 -10.25 -9.64
C SER A 195 -30.78 -11.60 -9.54
N CYS A 196 -31.50 -12.62 -10.04
CA CYS A 196 -31.05 -14.00 -10.21
C CYS A 196 -30.91 -14.85 -8.93
N GLY A 197 -32.00 -15.52 -8.55
CA GLY A 197 -32.02 -16.51 -7.47
C GLY A 197 -31.06 -17.70 -7.64
N SER A 198 -30.43 -17.89 -8.81
CA SER A 198 -29.39 -18.91 -9.00
C SER A 198 -28.03 -18.50 -8.42
N ALA A 199 -27.67 -17.21 -8.46
CA ALA A 199 -26.40 -16.71 -7.94
C ALA A 199 -26.36 -16.71 -6.40
N GLU A 200 -27.52 -16.52 -5.76
CA GLU A 200 -27.65 -16.57 -4.31
C GLU A 200 -27.64 -18.01 -3.78
N ARG A 201 -28.30 -18.94 -4.50
CA ARG A 201 -28.23 -20.39 -4.22
C ARG A 201 -26.81 -20.96 -4.40
N ALA A 202 -26.08 -20.53 -5.43
CA ALA A 202 -24.70 -20.96 -5.65
C ALA A 202 -23.73 -20.48 -4.55
N LYS A 203 -23.98 -19.30 -3.95
CA LYS A 203 -23.18 -18.81 -2.82
C LYS A 203 -23.45 -19.56 -1.53
N THR A 204 -24.71 -19.92 -1.26
CA THR A 204 -25.07 -20.68 -0.06
C THR A 204 -24.59 -22.14 -0.15
N THR A 205 -24.63 -22.77 -1.32
CA THR A 205 -24.06 -24.12 -1.52
C THR A 205 -22.54 -24.11 -1.37
N ALA A 206 -21.83 -23.18 -2.00
CA ALA A 206 -20.37 -23.07 -1.87
C ALA A 206 -19.92 -22.83 -0.42
N GLN A 207 -20.66 -22.02 0.35
CA GLN A 207 -20.37 -21.80 1.78
C GLN A 207 -20.65 -23.04 2.64
N ALA A 208 -21.67 -23.84 2.30
CA ALA A 208 -21.97 -25.09 2.99
C ALA A 208 -20.89 -26.15 2.72
N GLU A 209 -20.44 -26.27 1.46
CA GLU A 209 -19.35 -27.16 1.06
C GLU A 209 -18.02 -26.78 1.73
N GLU A 210 -17.68 -25.49 1.79
CA GLU A 210 -16.47 -25.01 2.46
C GLU A 210 -16.50 -25.33 3.97
N ARG A 211 -17.66 -25.15 4.63
CA ARG A 211 -17.84 -25.54 6.04
C ARG A 211 -17.66 -27.05 6.23
N GLN A 212 -18.21 -27.85 5.34
CA GLN A 212 -18.09 -29.31 5.41
C GLN A 212 -16.65 -29.78 5.17
N ALA A 213 -15.93 -29.14 4.24
CA ALA A 213 -14.50 -29.39 4.01
C ALA A 213 -13.65 -29.05 5.24
N ARG A 214 -13.93 -27.92 5.92
CA ARG A 214 -13.25 -27.54 7.18
C ARG A 214 -13.49 -28.57 8.29
N LEU A 215 -14.73 -29.05 8.44
CA LEU A 215 -15.05 -30.10 9.42
C LEU A 215 -14.32 -31.42 9.13
N ARG A 216 -14.27 -31.82 7.84
CA ARG A 216 -13.50 -33.02 7.41
C ARG A 216 -12.01 -32.87 7.70
N HIS A 217 -11.44 -31.70 7.46
CA HIS A 217 -10.03 -31.42 7.76
C HIS A 217 -9.73 -31.52 9.26
N VAL A 218 -10.59 -30.94 10.10
CA VAL A 218 -10.46 -31.04 11.57
C VAL A 218 -10.60 -32.49 12.04
N ALA A 219 -11.54 -33.25 11.49
CA ALA A 219 -11.69 -34.68 11.81
C ALA A 219 -10.46 -35.50 11.40
N LYS A 220 -9.88 -35.22 10.23
CA LYS A 220 -8.64 -35.86 9.76
C LYS A 220 -7.47 -35.56 10.69
N GLN A 221 -7.33 -34.32 11.16
CA GLN A 221 -6.30 -33.96 12.14
C GLN A 221 -6.49 -34.68 13.48
N LYS A 222 -7.72 -34.75 14.00
CA LYS A 222 -8.02 -35.49 15.24
C LYS A 222 -7.70 -36.98 15.12
N ASN A 223 -8.04 -37.60 13.99
CA ASN A 223 -7.74 -39.02 13.75
C ASN A 223 -6.23 -39.28 13.58
N ALA A 224 -5.51 -38.39 12.92
CA ALA A 224 -4.05 -38.47 12.83
C ALA A 224 -3.38 -38.34 14.21
N ALA A 225 -3.86 -37.43 15.06
CA ALA A 225 -3.38 -37.30 16.44
C ALA A 225 -3.65 -38.56 17.27
N ARG A 226 -4.84 -39.16 17.14
CA ARG A 226 -5.19 -40.43 17.79
C ARG A 226 -4.28 -41.59 17.36
N ARG A 227 -3.99 -41.73 16.06
CA ARG A 227 -3.07 -42.76 15.56
C ARG A 227 -1.66 -42.60 16.13
N LYS A 228 -1.12 -41.38 16.14
CA LYS A 228 0.18 -41.10 16.76
C LYS A 228 0.22 -41.42 18.25
N ALA A 229 -0.86 -41.12 18.98
CA ALA A 229 -0.96 -41.46 20.41
C ALA A 229 -0.98 -42.99 20.63
N LEU A 230 -1.70 -43.72 19.77
CA LEU A 230 -1.74 -45.19 19.80
C LEU A 230 -0.38 -45.82 19.50
N GLU A 231 0.32 -45.33 18.47
CA GLU A 231 1.69 -45.76 18.15
C GLU A 231 2.65 -45.50 19.29
N ALA A 232 2.57 -44.32 19.93
CA ALA A 232 3.38 -43.99 21.11
C ALA A 232 3.10 -44.94 22.29
N LEU A 233 1.84 -45.31 22.53
CA LEU A 233 1.47 -46.27 23.58
C LEU A 233 1.97 -47.69 23.26
N VAL A 234 1.91 -48.12 21.99
CA VAL A 234 2.44 -49.42 21.56
C VAL A 234 3.96 -49.48 21.74
N ILE A 235 4.68 -48.42 21.38
CA ILE A 235 6.13 -48.31 21.59
C ILE A 235 6.47 -48.34 23.08
N ALA A 236 5.74 -47.59 23.91
CA ALA A 236 5.93 -47.58 25.35
C ALA A 236 5.68 -48.95 25.99
N ARG A 237 4.66 -49.69 25.51
CA ARG A 237 4.34 -51.04 25.98
C ARG A 237 5.37 -52.08 25.55
N LYS A 238 5.97 -51.94 24.37
CA LYS A 238 7.10 -52.77 23.92
C LYS A 238 8.36 -52.52 24.76
N LYS A 239 8.63 -51.26 25.12
CA LYS A 239 9.77 -50.90 26.00
C LYS A 239 9.62 -51.38 27.45
N LYS A 240 8.40 -51.62 27.94
CA LYS A 240 8.15 -52.16 29.30
C LYS A 240 8.23 -53.69 29.40
N LYS A 241 8.38 -54.40 28.28
CA LYS A 241 8.47 -55.88 28.22
C LYS A 241 9.90 -56.40 27.97
N LEU A 242 10.86 -55.49 27.84
CA LEU A 242 12.31 -55.72 27.89
C LEU A 242 12.79 -55.28 29.28
#